data_AF-A0AAW9BR69-F1
#
_entry.id   AF-A0AAW9BR69-F1
#
_cell.length_a   1.000
_cell.length_b   1.000
_cell.length_c   1.000
_cell.angle_alpha   90.00
_cell.angle_beta   90.00
_cell.angle_gamma   90.00
#
_symmetry.space_group_name_H-M   'P 1'
#
loop_
_entity.id
_entity.type
_entity.pdbx_description
1 polymer ?
#
loop_
_entity_poly.entity_id
_entity_poly.type
_entity_poly.pdbx_seq_one_letter_code
_entity_poly.pdbx_strand_id
1 'polypeptide(L)'
;ITFYDTMLLSPNGSSLASVGELLKLPKVEIPEPYSISRMDEFLEAQPEKFAEYAITDSIISARHFERVSSFCQNTLGLNSVPFTIGGIAVKGFVNSLEDKRGYRGLFGFEKVTKEVWPSDRTKPLTITRDVPVTARMTLENFATQCYHGGRNESFIAGPTGIDTWRDYD
;
A
#
# COMPACT_ATOMS: atom_id res chain seq x y z
N ILE A 1 -1.46 -11.09 -18.67
CA ILE A 1 -2.57 -10.53 -17.85
C ILE A 1 -1.97 -10.18 -16.49
N THR A 2 -2.26 -9.00 -15.95
CA THR A 2 -1.73 -8.52 -14.64
C THR A 2 -2.90 -8.34 -13.69
N PHE A 3 -2.76 -8.82 -12.46
CA PHE A 3 -3.78 -8.70 -11.41
C PHE A 3 -3.28 -7.74 -10.33
N TYR A 4 -4.20 -6.94 -9.77
CA TYR A 4 -3.92 -6.01 -8.68
C TYR A 4 -4.79 -6.35 -7.48
N ASP A 5 -4.19 -6.36 -6.29
CA ASP A 5 -4.93 -6.32 -5.05
C ASP A 5 -5.21 -4.85 -4.69
N THR A 6 -6.46 -4.43 -4.82
CA THR A 6 -6.87 -3.04 -4.58
C THR A 6 -6.87 -2.68 -3.10
N MET A 7 -6.83 -3.65 -2.19
CA MET A 7 -6.69 -3.40 -0.75
C MET A 7 -5.31 -2.87 -0.40
N LEU A 8 -4.25 -3.32 -1.10
CA LEU A 8 -2.89 -2.79 -0.90
C LEU A 8 -2.72 -1.35 -1.40
N LEU A 9 -3.71 -0.85 -2.14
CA LEU A 9 -3.80 0.53 -2.61
C LEU A 9 -4.69 1.39 -1.71
N SER A 10 -5.46 0.77 -0.80
CA SER A 10 -6.26 1.50 0.18
C SER A 10 -5.42 1.81 1.43
N PRO A 11 -5.63 2.97 2.07
CA PRO A 11 -4.91 3.32 3.28
C PRO A 11 -5.28 2.37 4.41
N ASN A 12 -4.27 1.87 5.15
CA ASN A 12 -4.44 1.01 6.32
C ASN A 12 -5.36 -0.22 6.10
N GLY A 13 -5.45 -0.75 4.88
CA GLY A 13 -6.36 -1.85 4.57
C GLY A 13 -7.83 -1.50 4.77
N SER A 14 -8.20 -0.24 4.52
CA SER A 14 -9.57 0.27 4.69
C SER A 14 -10.60 -0.63 4.03
N SER A 15 -11.75 -0.75 4.71
CA SER A 15 -12.86 -1.57 4.24
C SER A 15 -13.40 -1.08 2.89
N LEU A 16 -14.00 -1.99 2.13
CA LEU A 16 -14.64 -1.65 0.86
C LEU A 16 -15.76 -0.62 1.03
N ALA A 17 -16.47 -0.63 2.17
CA ALA A 17 -17.50 0.35 2.48
C ALA A 17 -16.92 1.77 2.61
N SER A 18 -15.80 1.92 3.33
CA SER A 18 -15.10 3.20 3.49
C SER A 18 -14.58 3.73 2.15
N VAL A 19 -14.08 2.84 1.27
CA VAL A 19 -13.69 3.21 -0.09
C VAL A 19 -14.91 3.64 -0.92
N GLY A 20 -16.05 2.96 -0.76
CA GLY A 20 -17.31 3.32 -1.37
C GLY A 20 -17.78 4.73 -0.97
N GLU A 21 -17.75 5.04 0.32
CA GLU A 21 -18.07 6.38 0.84
C GLU A 21 -17.16 7.47 0.22
N LEU A 22 -15.85 7.22 0.16
CA LEU A 22 -14.89 8.13 -0.48
C LEU A 22 -15.22 8.38 -1.96
N LEU A 23 -15.68 7.35 -2.66
CA LEU A 23 -16.09 7.42 -4.06
C LEU A 23 -17.52 7.92 -4.26
N LYS A 24 -18.26 8.21 -3.18
CA LYS A 24 -19.71 8.51 -3.19
C LYS A 24 -20.55 7.41 -3.86
N LEU A 25 -20.10 6.17 -3.71
CA LEU A 25 -20.75 4.95 -4.18
C LEU A 25 -20.95 4.05 -2.95
N PRO A 26 -22.03 4.28 -2.17
CA PRO A 26 -22.25 3.52 -0.94
C PRO A 26 -22.40 2.04 -1.26
N LYS A 27 -21.82 1.21 -0.39
CA LYS A 27 -21.95 -0.24 -0.47
C LYS A 27 -23.40 -0.63 -0.20
N VAL A 28 -23.91 -1.63 -0.93
CA VAL A 28 -25.23 -2.22 -0.65
C VAL A 28 -25.13 -3.08 0.60
N GLU A 29 -26.06 -2.89 1.54
CA GLU A 29 -26.15 -3.73 2.73
C GLU A 29 -26.88 -5.05 2.41
N ILE A 30 -26.44 -6.13 3.06
CA ILE A 30 -27.10 -7.42 2.98
C ILE A 30 -28.30 -7.37 3.94
N PRO A 31 -29.54 -7.60 3.46
CA PRO A 31 -30.70 -7.52 4.33
C PRO A 31 -30.77 -8.72 5.28
N GLU A 32 -31.28 -8.49 6.49
CA GLU A 32 -31.64 -9.58 7.42
C GLU A 32 -32.68 -10.53 6.78
N PRO A 33 -32.61 -11.86 7.00
CA PRO A 33 -31.72 -12.58 7.92
C PRO A 33 -30.39 -13.06 7.27
N TYR A 34 -30.03 -12.55 6.09
CA TYR A 34 -28.87 -13.05 5.35
C TYR A 34 -27.55 -12.47 5.87
N SER A 35 -26.44 -13.19 5.67
CA SER A 35 -25.12 -12.77 6.17
C SER A 35 -24.01 -13.06 5.16
N ILE A 36 -22.91 -12.31 5.27
CA ILE A 36 -21.68 -12.53 4.47
C ILE A 36 -21.12 -13.96 4.61
N SER A 37 -21.41 -14.65 5.72
CA SER A 37 -20.96 -16.03 5.95
C SER A 37 -21.77 -17.08 5.19
N ARG A 38 -23.00 -16.76 4.76
CA ARG A 38 -23.92 -17.68 4.05
C ARG A 38 -24.52 -17.01 2.82
N MET A 39 -23.64 -16.61 1.91
CA MET A 39 -24.01 -15.98 0.64
C MET A 39 -24.75 -16.93 -0.31
N ASP A 40 -24.63 -18.23 -0.11
CA ASP A 40 -25.42 -19.28 -0.79
C ASP A 40 -26.92 -19.11 -0.52
N GLU A 41 -27.31 -18.92 0.75
CA GLU A 41 -28.71 -18.71 1.13
C GLU A 41 -29.26 -17.40 0.55
N PHE A 42 -28.44 -16.34 0.54
CA PHE A 42 -28.83 -15.06 -0.04
C PHE A 42 -29.03 -15.14 -1.55
N LEU A 43 -28.15 -15.86 -2.26
CA LEU A 43 -28.25 -16.06 -3.70
C LEU A 43 -29.51 -16.86 -4.08
N GLU A 44 -29.81 -17.93 -3.35
CA GLU A 44 -30.97 -18.78 -3.62
C GLU A 44 -32.28 -18.02 -3.37
N ALA A 45 -32.36 -17.27 -2.27
CA ALA A 45 -33.58 -16.58 -1.89
C ALA A 45 -33.82 -15.26 -2.64
N GLN A 46 -32.76 -14.49 -2.92
CA GLN A 46 -32.85 -13.15 -3.54
C GLN A 46 -31.73 -12.91 -4.57
N PRO A 47 -31.74 -13.63 -5.72
CA PRO A 47 -30.67 -13.58 -6.71
C PRO A 47 -30.44 -12.18 -7.30
N GLU A 48 -31.50 -11.38 -7.48
CA GLU A 48 -31.39 -10.02 -8.02
C GLU A 48 -30.62 -9.09 -7.08
N LYS A 49 -30.94 -9.12 -5.77
CA LYS A 49 -30.23 -8.30 -4.78
C LYS A 49 -28.82 -8.79 -4.52
N PHE A 50 -28.60 -10.10 -4.58
CA PHE A 50 -27.25 -10.67 -4.57
C PHE A 50 -26.42 -10.13 -5.74
N ALA A 51 -26.99 -10.13 -6.95
CA ALA A 51 -26.30 -9.61 -8.13
C ALA A 51 -26.01 -8.12 -8.00
N GLU A 52 -26.95 -7.32 -7.50
CA GLU A 52 -26.77 -5.90 -7.20
C GLU A 52 -25.62 -5.66 -6.21
N TYR A 53 -25.58 -6.42 -5.10
CA TYR A 53 -24.50 -6.39 -4.12
C TYR A 53 -23.14 -6.71 -4.77
N ALA A 54 -23.04 -7.83 -5.49
CA ALA A 54 -21.80 -8.29 -6.09
C ALA A 54 -21.28 -7.32 -7.19
N ILE A 55 -22.20 -6.77 -7.98
CA ILE A 55 -21.88 -5.76 -9.00
C ILE A 55 -21.39 -4.48 -8.33
N THR A 56 -22.06 -4.02 -7.26
CA THR A 56 -21.67 -2.81 -6.53
C THR A 56 -20.25 -2.93 -5.96
N ASP A 57 -19.94 -4.05 -5.30
CA ASP A 57 -18.59 -4.31 -4.75
C ASP A 57 -17.51 -4.31 -5.83
N SER A 58 -17.83 -4.90 -7.00
CA SER A 58 -16.96 -4.92 -8.17
C SER A 58 -16.75 -3.52 -8.74
N ILE A 59 -17.81 -2.70 -8.82
CA ILE A 59 -17.75 -1.31 -9.29
C ILE A 59 -16.90 -0.46 -8.35
N ILE A 60 -17.11 -0.55 -7.04
CA ILE A 60 -16.32 0.20 -6.05
C ILE A 60 -14.83 -0.13 -6.22
N SER A 61 -14.50 -1.42 -6.32
CA SER A 61 -13.11 -1.88 -6.50
C SER A 61 -12.50 -1.37 -7.81
N ALA A 62 -13.24 -1.45 -8.92
CA ALA A 62 -12.78 -0.98 -10.23
C ALA A 62 -12.60 0.54 -10.27
N ARG A 63 -13.56 1.30 -9.71
CA ARG A 63 -13.50 2.77 -9.64
C ARG A 63 -12.37 3.25 -8.73
N HIS A 64 -12.14 2.56 -7.62
CA HIS A 64 -11.00 2.83 -6.75
C HIS A 64 -9.68 2.68 -7.53
N PHE A 65 -9.50 1.55 -8.22
CA PHE A 65 -8.30 1.31 -9.01
C PHE A 65 -8.14 2.32 -10.16
N GLU A 66 -9.23 2.65 -10.87
CA GLU A 66 -9.24 3.68 -11.92
C GLU A 66 -8.74 5.02 -11.36
N ARG A 67 -9.21 5.43 -10.18
CA ARG A 67 -8.81 6.69 -9.55
C ARG A 67 -7.35 6.70 -9.13
N VAL A 68 -6.87 5.60 -8.53
CA VAL A 68 -5.46 5.43 -8.17
C VAL A 68 -4.56 5.43 -9.41
N SER A 69 -4.98 4.74 -10.47
CA SER A 69 -4.25 4.71 -11.75
C SER A 69 -4.17 6.10 -12.38
N SER A 70 -5.29 6.82 -12.40
CA SER A 70 -5.36 8.20 -12.89
C SER A 70 -4.45 9.12 -12.07
N PHE A 71 -4.43 8.99 -10.76
CA PHE A 71 -3.54 9.75 -9.87
C PHE A 71 -2.06 9.44 -10.15
N CYS A 72 -1.70 8.15 -10.29
CA CYS A 72 -0.33 7.75 -10.61
C CYS A 72 0.14 8.37 -11.93
N GLN A 73 -0.69 8.32 -12.98
CA GLN A 73 -0.32 8.83 -14.30
C GLN A 73 -0.35 10.37 -14.37
N ASN A 74 -1.46 10.98 -13.94
CA ASN A 74 -1.75 12.38 -14.20
C ASN A 74 -1.21 13.32 -13.11
N THR A 75 -0.98 12.83 -11.88
CA THR A 75 -0.48 13.65 -10.77
C THR A 75 0.97 13.33 -10.45
N LEU A 76 1.34 12.04 -10.37
CA LEU A 76 2.71 11.63 -10.01
C LEU A 76 3.63 11.41 -11.23
N GLY A 77 3.09 11.43 -12.45
CA GLY A 77 3.85 11.20 -13.68
C GLY A 77 4.45 9.79 -13.77
N LEU A 78 3.79 8.79 -13.19
CA LEU A 78 4.22 7.40 -13.21
C LEU A 78 3.65 6.66 -14.43
N ASN A 79 4.49 5.91 -15.14
CA ASN A 79 4.08 5.12 -16.32
C ASN A 79 3.28 3.85 -15.98
N SER A 80 3.20 3.47 -14.70
CA SER A 80 2.52 2.26 -14.23
C SER A 80 2.11 2.43 -12.78
N VAL A 81 1.10 1.68 -12.35
CA VAL A 81 0.67 1.60 -10.96
C VAL A 81 1.51 0.55 -10.23
N PRO A 82 2.31 0.91 -9.22
CA PRO A 82 2.89 -0.05 -8.29
C PRO A 82 1.82 -0.85 -7.54
N PHE A 83 2.14 -2.07 -7.12
CA PHE A 83 1.18 -2.97 -6.47
C PHE A 83 0.72 -2.53 -5.07
N THR A 84 1.38 -1.55 -4.45
CA THR A 84 1.05 -1.07 -3.10
C THR A 84 1.11 0.44 -3.02
N ILE A 85 0.37 1.04 -2.09
CA ILE A 85 0.42 2.48 -1.81
C ILE A 85 1.82 2.95 -1.38
N GLY A 86 2.56 2.12 -0.62
CA GLY A 86 3.95 2.38 -0.29
C GLY A 86 4.86 2.37 -1.53
N GLY A 87 4.62 1.45 -2.46
CA GLY A 87 5.31 1.43 -3.75
C GLY A 87 5.02 2.66 -4.61
N ILE A 88 3.78 3.15 -4.60
CA ILE A 88 3.38 4.42 -5.23
C ILE A 88 4.19 5.57 -4.62
N ALA A 89 4.22 5.68 -3.29
CA ALA A 89 4.95 6.74 -2.59
C ALA A 89 6.44 6.73 -2.90
N VAL A 90 7.09 5.56 -2.85
CA VAL A 90 8.53 5.43 -3.18
C VAL A 90 8.80 5.83 -4.63
N LYS A 91 7.99 5.35 -5.59
CA LYS A 91 8.18 5.74 -7.00
C LYS A 91 7.91 7.22 -7.23
N GLY A 92 6.89 7.78 -6.59
CA GLY A 92 6.59 9.21 -6.64
C GLY A 92 7.76 10.05 -6.14
N PHE A 93 8.31 9.70 -4.97
CA PHE A 93 9.50 10.34 -4.40
C PHE A 93 10.70 10.24 -5.35
N VAL A 94 11.05 9.04 -5.82
CA VAL A 94 12.18 8.86 -6.76
C VAL A 94 11.95 9.65 -8.05
N ASN A 95 10.71 9.76 -8.52
CA ASN A 95 10.40 10.52 -9.74
C ASN A 95 10.53 12.04 -9.53
N SER A 96 10.40 12.53 -8.29
CA SER A 96 10.61 13.95 -7.94
C SER A 96 12.08 14.34 -7.76
N LEU A 97 13.01 13.39 -7.67
CA LEU A 97 14.43 13.67 -7.53
C LEU A 97 15.06 14.11 -8.87
N GLU A 98 16.03 15.02 -8.79
CA GLU A 98 16.87 15.41 -9.93
C GLU A 98 17.72 14.22 -10.42
N ASP A 99 18.45 13.56 -9.50
CA ASP A 99 19.20 12.34 -9.78
C ASP A 99 18.42 11.07 -9.41
N LYS A 100 17.55 10.66 -10.34
CA LYS A 100 16.75 9.43 -10.22
C LYS A 100 17.59 8.15 -10.24
N ARG A 101 18.81 8.17 -10.80
CA ARG A 101 19.64 6.97 -11.05
C ARG A 101 20.69 6.74 -9.97
N GLY A 102 21.06 7.79 -9.25
CA GLY A 102 22.03 7.75 -8.15
C GLY A 102 21.43 7.93 -6.77
N TYR A 103 20.11 8.11 -6.62
CA TYR A 103 19.46 8.32 -5.30
C TYR A 103 19.86 7.28 -4.24
N ARG A 104 20.16 6.04 -4.64
CA ARG A 104 20.57 4.96 -3.72
C ARG A 104 21.90 5.27 -3.03
N GLY A 105 22.75 6.09 -3.63
CA GLY A 105 23.96 6.63 -2.99
C GLY A 105 23.64 7.43 -1.72
N LEU A 106 22.54 8.19 -1.70
CA LEU A 106 22.06 8.91 -0.51
C LEU A 106 21.69 7.97 0.64
N PHE A 107 21.29 6.74 0.30
CA PHE A 107 20.97 5.69 1.26
C PHE A 107 22.18 4.80 1.57
N GLY A 108 23.41 5.23 1.24
CA GLY A 108 24.63 4.46 1.56
C GLY A 108 24.75 3.16 0.75
N PHE A 109 24.30 3.17 -0.51
CA PHE A 109 24.62 2.11 -1.47
C PHE A 109 25.70 2.58 -2.45
N GLU A 110 26.52 1.65 -2.90
CA GLU A 110 27.45 1.84 -4.01
C GLU A 110 27.22 0.80 -5.12
N LYS A 111 27.54 1.17 -6.36
CA LYS A 111 27.44 0.26 -7.50
C LYS A 111 28.70 -0.59 -7.59
N VAL A 112 28.56 -1.88 -7.36
CA VAL A 112 29.63 -2.84 -7.57
C VAL A 112 29.32 -3.67 -8.82
N THR A 113 30.26 -3.65 -9.76
CA THR A 113 30.21 -4.46 -10.98
C THR A 113 31.09 -5.69 -10.80
N LYS A 114 30.53 -6.87 -11.00
CA LYS A 114 31.25 -8.15 -10.96
C LYS A 114 30.96 -8.97 -12.20
N GLU A 115 31.94 -9.73 -12.63
CA GLU A 115 31.79 -10.75 -13.65
C GLU A 115 31.44 -12.07 -12.97
N VAL A 116 30.31 -12.65 -13.34
CA VAL A 116 29.82 -13.94 -12.81
C VAL A 116 29.79 -14.93 -13.95
N TRP A 117 30.17 -16.18 -13.70
CA TRP A 117 30.05 -17.29 -14.65
C TRP A 117 28.81 -18.13 -14.29
N PRO A 118 27.68 -17.95 -15.00
CA PRO A 118 26.46 -18.71 -14.73
C PRO A 118 26.64 -20.16 -15.17
N SER A 119 26.12 -21.12 -14.39
CA SER A 119 26.22 -22.55 -14.71
C SER A 119 25.47 -22.94 -16.00
N ASP A 120 24.51 -22.13 -16.43
CA ASP A 120 23.68 -22.31 -17.62
C ASP A 120 24.24 -21.59 -18.87
N ARG A 121 25.39 -20.90 -18.76
CA ARG A 121 25.95 -20.12 -19.87
C ARG A 121 27.44 -20.39 -20.06
N THR A 122 27.85 -20.47 -21.33
CA THR A 122 29.26 -20.64 -21.73
C THR A 122 30.06 -19.34 -21.76
N LYS A 123 29.43 -18.21 -21.39
CA LYS A 123 30.06 -16.88 -21.38
C LYS A 123 29.86 -16.18 -20.05
N PRO A 124 30.84 -15.38 -19.59
CA PRO A 124 30.69 -14.57 -18.40
C PRO A 124 29.58 -13.54 -18.58
N LEU A 125 28.90 -13.24 -17.47
CA LEU A 125 27.89 -12.20 -17.36
C LEU A 125 28.39 -11.10 -16.43
N THR A 126 28.51 -9.89 -16.96
CA THR A 126 28.79 -8.69 -16.15
C THR A 126 27.50 -8.23 -15.47
N ILE A 127 27.49 -8.18 -14.15
CA ILE A 127 26.35 -7.75 -13.34
C ILE A 127 26.77 -6.56 -12.49
N THR A 128 26.03 -5.46 -12.60
CA THR A 128 26.14 -4.31 -11.68
C THR A 128 25.01 -4.38 -10.67
N ARG A 129 25.34 -4.28 -9.38
CA ARG A 129 24.36 -4.24 -8.27
C ARG A 129 24.68 -3.11 -7.31
N ASP A 130 23.63 -2.54 -6.72
CA ASP A 130 23.77 -1.66 -5.58
C ASP A 130 24.00 -2.50 -4.32
N VAL A 131 25.14 -2.31 -3.65
CA VAL A 131 25.49 -2.98 -2.39
C VAL A 131 25.64 -1.95 -1.28
N PRO A 132 25.25 -2.24 -0.03
CA PRO A 132 25.47 -1.32 1.07
C PRO A 132 26.96 -1.06 1.27
N VAL A 133 27.35 0.20 1.49
CA VAL A 133 28.73 0.54 1.85
C VAL A 133 29.07 -0.03 3.23
N THR A 134 30.36 -0.27 3.51
CA THR A 134 30.83 -0.87 4.78
C THR A 134 30.24 -0.18 6.02
N ALA A 135 30.24 1.15 6.05
CA ALA A 135 29.70 1.90 7.19
C ALA A 135 28.21 1.61 7.44
N ARG A 136 27.41 1.52 6.36
CA ARG A 136 26.00 1.12 6.45
C ARG A 136 25.88 -0.32 6.96
N MET A 137 26.63 -1.26 6.39
CA MET A 137 26.58 -2.67 6.82
C MET A 137 26.86 -2.83 8.32
N THR A 138 27.83 -2.07 8.85
CA THR A 138 28.19 -2.12 10.28
C THR A 138 27.11 -1.50 11.17
N LEU A 139 26.47 -0.41 10.74
CA LEU A 139 25.56 0.39 11.57
C LEU A 139 24.08 0.07 11.37
N GLU A 140 23.69 -0.61 10.29
CA GLU A 140 22.28 -0.87 9.95
C GLU A 140 21.56 -1.68 11.03
N ASN A 141 22.25 -2.66 11.64
CA ASN A 141 21.67 -3.41 12.74
C ASN A 141 21.41 -2.52 13.97
N PHE A 142 22.37 -1.66 14.32
CA PHE A 142 22.21 -0.71 15.42
C PHE A 142 21.06 0.28 15.14
N ALA A 143 21.03 0.89 13.96
CA ALA A 143 19.97 1.81 13.55
C ALA A 143 18.59 1.13 13.59
N THR A 144 18.51 -0.14 13.16
CA THR A 144 17.27 -0.92 13.19
C THR A 144 16.79 -1.20 14.61
N GLN A 145 17.71 -1.48 15.55
CA GLN A 145 17.36 -1.68 16.97
C GLN A 145 16.84 -0.40 17.64
N CYS A 146 17.23 0.77 17.13
CA CYS A 146 16.75 2.07 17.58
C CYS A 146 15.50 2.57 16.83
N TYR A 147 15.01 1.83 15.84
CA TYR A 147 13.82 2.22 15.08
C TYR A 147 12.56 1.83 15.85
N HIS A 148 11.94 2.84 16.48
CA HIS A 148 10.69 2.68 17.23
C HIS A 148 9.53 3.34 16.48
N GLY A 149 8.31 2.84 16.70
CA GLY A 149 7.09 3.42 16.12
C GLY A 149 6.70 4.75 16.78
N GLY A 150 5.49 5.22 16.47
CA GLY A 150 4.93 6.41 17.12
C GLY A 150 4.79 6.24 18.63
N ARG A 151 5.08 7.31 19.39
CA ARG A 151 4.82 7.36 20.83
C ARG A 151 3.31 7.56 21.02
N ASN A 152 2.63 6.54 21.52
CA ASN A 152 1.23 6.66 21.90
C ASN A 152 1.16 6.74 23.44
N GLU A 153 0.94 7.95 23.95
CA GLU A 153 0.72 8.16 25.37
C GLU A 153 -0.47 9.10 25.57
N SER A 154 -1.47 8.60 26.29
CA SER A 154 -2.54 9.40 26.85
C SER A 154 -2.76 8.90 28.27
N PHE A 155 -2.51 9.75 29.27
CA PHE A 155 -2.65 9.37 30.67
C PHE A 155 -3.50 10.36 31.44
N ILE A 156 -4.44 9.80 32.19
CA ILE A 156 -5.18 10.45 33.27
C ILE A 156 -5.16 9.48 34.45
N ALA A 157 -4.83 9.96 35.65
CA ALA A 157 -4.80 9.14 36.85
C ALA A 157 -5.75 9.72 37.90
N GLY A 158 -6.73 8.92 38.31
CA GLY A 158 -7.74 9.28 39.32
C GLY A 158 -9.03 9.88 38.75
N PRO A 159 -10.05 10.09 39.59
CA PRO A 159 -11.27 10.80 39.20
C PRO A 159 -10.92 12.21 38.73
N THR A 160 -11.41 12.60 37.56
CA THR A 160 -11.25 13.96 37.08
C THR A 160 -12.51 14.78 37.33
N GLY A 161 -12.35 16.10 37.44
CA GLY A 161 -13.48 17.01 37.39
C GLY A 161 -14.15 16.96 36.02
N ILE A 162 -15.43 17.34 35.98
CA ILE A 162 -16.13 17.60 34.72
C ILE A 162 -15.54 18.88 34.14
N ASP A 163 -14.83 18.78 33.02
CA ASP A 163 -14.21 19.91 32.32
C ASP A 163 -14.10 19.62 30.81
N THR A 164 -13.67 20.60 30.03
CA THR A 164 -13.45 20.50 28.59
C THR A 164 -12.06 19.96 28.30
N TRP A 165 -12.00 18.70 27.91
CA TRP A 165 -10.77 18.05 27.46
C TRP A 165 -10.56 18.32 25.97
N ARG A 166 -9.31 18.60 25.59
CA ARG A 166 -8.92 18.83 24.21
C ARG A 166 -7.86 17.82 23.83
N ASP A 167 -8.17 17.04 22.81
CA ASP A 167 -7.23 16.15 22.15
C ASP A 167 -6.65 16.88 20.95
N TYR A 168 -5.33 16.87 20.83
CA TYR A 168 -4.59 17.63 19.81
C TYR A 168 -3.69 16.66 19.05
N ASP A 169 -4.01 16.45 17.78
CA ASP A 169 -3.23 15.68 16.82
C ASP A 169 -2.33 16.58 15.94
#